data_AF-A0A6A0AV83-F1
#
_entry.id   AF-A0A6A0AV83-F1
#
_cell.length_a   1.000
_cell.length_b   1.000
_cell.length_c   1.000
_cell.angle_alpha   90.00
_cell.angle_beta   90.00
_cell.angle_gamma   90.00
#
_symmetry.space_group_name_H-M   'P 1'
#
loop_
_entity.id
_entity.type
_entity.pdbx_description
1 polymer ?
#
loop_
_entity_poly.entity_id
_entity_poly.type
_entity_poly.pdbx_seq_one_letter_code
_entity_poly.pdbx_strand_id
1 'polypeptide(L)' 'MAEAGDPRRVAPAGWEVVRLRVVAVLESGQVKGYRQAAAVLQVAERSVGTWWRAYVHARHVRYTIG' A
#
# COMPACT_ATOMS: atom_id res chain seq x y z
N MET A 1 9.87 25.47 -5.21
CA MET A 1 10.02 24.88 -3.86
C MET A 1 8.77 24.03 -3.64
N ALA A 2 8.90 22.71 -3.57
CA ALA A 2 7.75 21.81 -3.52
C ALA A 2 7.13 21.85 -2.12
N GLU A 3 5.91 22.38 -2.03
CA GLU A 3 5.10 22.35 -0.82
C GLU A 3 4.82 20.89 -0.48
N ALA A 4 5.40 20.43 0.64
CA ALA A 4 5.15 19.10 1.17
C ALA A 4 3.68 19.04 1.59
N GLY A 5 2.86 18.53 0.66
CA GLY A 5 1.42 18.42 0.81
C GLY A 5 1.05 17.75 2.13
N ASP A 6 0.29 18.50 2.93
CA ASP A 6 -0.26 18.10 4.21
C ASP A 6 -0.88 16.69 4.15
N PRO A 7 -0.49 15.76 5.05
CA PRO A 7 -0.95 14.37 5.04
C PRO A 7 -2.46 14.22 5.31
N ARG A 8 -3.19 15.30 5.62
CA ARG A 8 -4.65 15.28 5.80
C ARG A 8 -5.42 15.62 4.53
N ARG A 9 -4.74 16.03 3.45
CA ARG A 9 -5.34 16.34 2.15
C ARG A 9 -4.92 15.34 1.08
N VAL A 10 -4.83 14.07 1.45
CA VAL A 10 -4.67 13.00 0.47
C VAL A 10 -5.97 12.94 -0.32
N ALA A 11 -5.99 13.59 -1.49
CA ALA A 11 -7.03 13.42 -2.49
C ALA A 11 -7.26 11.92 -2.72
N PRO A 12 -8.46 11.46 -3.13
CA PRO A 12 -8.72 10.04 -3.40
C PRO A 12 -7.63 9.38 -4.28
N ALA A 13 -7.06 10.14 -5.23
CA ALA A 13 -5.90 9.71 -6.03
C ALA A 13 -4.61 9.48 -5.21
N GLY A 14 -4.35 10.31 -4.19
CA GLY A 14 -3.21 10.14 -3.30
C GLY A 14 -3.30 8.86 -2.47
N TRP A 15 -4.51 8.43 -2.08
CA TRP A 15 -4.70 7.18 -1.33
C TRP A 15 -4.44 5.96 -2.21
N GLU A 16 -4.78 6.04 -3.49
CA GLU A 16 -4.45 5.01 -4.48
C GLU A 16 -2.93 4.88 -4.67
N VAL A 17 -2.21 5.99 -4.76
CA VAL A 17 -0.74 6.00 -4.83
C VAL A 17 -0.11 5.40 -3.58
N VAL A 18 -0.63 5.74 -2.39
CA VAL A 18 -0.16 5.15 -1.11
C VAL A 18 -0.40 3.64 -1.10
N ARG A 19 -1.58 3.18 -1.53
CA ARG A 19 -1.91 1.76 -1.64
C ARG A 19 -0.96 1.01 -2.58
N LEU A 20 -0.68 1.56 -3.76
CA LEU A 20 0.25 0.98 -4.72
C LEU A 20 1.69 0.94 -4.17
N ARG A 21 2.12 1.98 -3.46
CA ARG A 21 3.41 1.99 -2.77
C ARG A 21 3.49 0.91 -1.70
N VAL A 22 2.43 0.72 -0.89
CA VAL A 22 2.36 -0.38 0.10
C VAL A 22 2.57 -1.73 -0.58
N VAL A 23 1.87 -1.98 -1.69
CA VAL A 23 1.99 -3.25 -2.43
C VAL A 23 3.41 -3.41 -2.99
N ALA A 24 3.98 -2.37 -3.58
CA ALA A 24 5.32 -2.42 -4.16
C ALA A 24 6.42 -2.70 -3.12
N VAL A 25 6.37 -2.10 -1.93
CA VAL A 25 7.37 -2.33 -0.88
C VAL A 25 7.25 -3.74 -0.26
N LEU A 26 6.04 -4.27 -0.17
CA LEU A 26 5.78 -5.63 0.30
C LEU A 26 6.22 -6.68 -0.74
N GLU A 27 5.89 -6.47 -2.02
CA GLU A 27 6.32 -7.33 -3.13
C GLU A 27 7.85 -7.36 -3.28
N SER A 28 8.52 -6.20 -3.13
CA SER A 28 9.99 -6.13 -3.17
C SER A 28 10.68 -6.73 -1.94
N GLY A 29 9.93 -7.09 -0.88
CA GLY A 29 10.51 -7.56 0.38
C GLY A 29 11.36 -6.50 1.11
N GLN A 30 11.24 -5.23 0.72
CA GLN A 30 12.04 -4.12 1.27
C GLN A 30 11.65 -3.79 2.72
N VAL A 31 10.47 -4.24 3.15
CA VAL A 31 9.95 -4.10 4.51
C VAL A 31 9.74 -5.49 5.12
N LYS A 32 10.16 -5.66 6.38
CA LYS A 32 10.09 -6.95 7.10
C LYS A 32 8.70 -7.29 7.62
N GLY A 33 7.69 -6.45 7.39
CA GLY A 33 6.32 -6.72 7.80
C GLY A 33 5.39 -5.50 7.75
N TYR A 34 4.11 -5.76 8.06
CA TYR A 34 3.04 -4.75 7.96
C TYR A 34 3.29 -3.52 8.84
N ARG A 35 3.88 -3.70 10.03
CA ARG A 35 4.25 -2.61 10.93
C ARG A 35 5.24 -1.63 10.30
N GLN A 36 6.24 -2.15 9.59
CA GLN A 36 7.27 -1.32 8.96
C GLN A 36 6.71 -0.59 7.73
N ALA A 37 5.88 -1.26 6.93
CA ALA A 37 5.16 -0.62 5.83
C ALA A 37 4.23 0.50 6.32
N ALA A 38 3.51 0.25 7.41
CA ALA A 38 2.61 1.20 8.05
C ALA A 38 3.35 2.46 8.55
N ALA A 39 4.51 2.28 9.19
CA ALA A 39 5.33 3.38 9.67
C ALA A 39 5.91 4.24 8.52
N VAL A 40 6.43 3.60 7.47
CA VAL A 40 7.04 4.31 6.32
C VAL A 40 6.00 5.09 5.51
N LEU A 41 4.79 4.57 5.40
CA LEU A 41 3.73 5.17 4.58
C LEU A 41 2.69 5.91 5.43
N GLN A 42 2.93 6.05 6.73
CA GLN A 42 2.07 6.71 7.72
C GLN A 42 0.60 6.25 7.66
N VAL A 43 0.37 4.96 7.41
CA VAL A 43 -0.96 4.35 7.34
C VAL A 43 -1.19 3.41 8.51
N ALA A 44 -2.46 3.13 8.81
CA ALA A 44 -2.79 2.12 9.82
C ALA A 44 -2.37 0.72 9.37
N GLU A 45 -1.76 -0.06 10.27
CA GLU A 45 -1.32 -1.44 10.00
C GLU A 45 -2.47 -2.34 9.52
N ARG A 46 -3.68 -2.15 10.05
CA ARG A 46 -4.87 -2.88 9.58
C ARG A 46 -5.18 -2.60 8.09
N SER A 47 -5.00 -1.36 7.63
CA SER A 47 -5.24 -1.01 6.23
C SER A 47 -4.23 -1.68 5.31
N VAL A 48 -2.97 -1.75 5.73
CA VAL A 48 -1.91 -2.48 5.01
C VAL A 48 -2.28 -3.95 4.84
N GLY A 49 -2.71 -4.62 5.91
CA GLY A 49 -3.12 -6.02 5.85
C GLY A 49 -4.31 -6.28 4.94
N THR A 50 -5.33 -5.41 4.98
CA THR A 50 -6.50 -5.48 4.09
C THR A 50 -6.12 -5.30 2.63
N TRP A 51 -5.27 -4.31 2.32
CA TRP A 51 -4.82 -4.05 0.96
C TRP A 51 -3.95 -5.19 0.42
N TRP A 52 -3.06 -5.73 1.23
CA TRP A 52 -2.22 -6.86 0.85
C TRP A 52 -3.05 -8.11 0.53
N ARG A 53 -4.02 -8.47 1.37
CA ARG A 53 -4.92 -9.60 1.09
C ARG A 53 -5.73 -9.39 -0.20
N ALA A 54 -6.26 -8.19 -0.42
CA ALA A 54 -6.99 -7.87 -1.64
C ALA A 54 -6.10 -8.01 -2.89
N TYR A 55 -4.84 -7.57 -2.79
CA TYR A 55 -3.87 -7.72 -3.87
C TYR A 55 -3.51 -9.19 -4.13
N VAL A 56 -3.19 -9.96 -3.09
CA VAL A 56 -2.89 -11.40 -3.23
C VAL A 56 -4.08 -12.16 -3.80
N HIS A 57 -5.30 -11.84 -3.38
CA HIS A 57 -6.52 -12.44 -3.93
C HIS A 57 -6.69 -12.08 -5.40
N ALA A 58 -6.60 -10.79 -5.77
CA ALA A 58 -6.68 -10.36 -7.17
C ALA A 58 -5.57 -10.95 -8.05
N ARG A 59 -4.35 -11.05 -7.51
CA ARG A 59 -3.21 -11.70 -8.16
C ARG A 59 -3.49 -13.18 -8.38
N HIS A 60 -3.96 -13.88 -7.35
CA HIS A 60 -4.28 -15.30 -7.44
C HIS A 60 -5.37 -15.54 -8.49
N VAL A 61 -6.48 -14.81 -8.44
CA VAL A 61 -7.56 -14.85 -9.45
C VAL A 61 -7.01 -14.63 -10.88
N ARG A 62 -6.07 -13.70 -11.05
CA ARG A 62 -5.43 -13.46 -12.36
C ARG A 62 -4.58 -14.62 -12.87
N TYR A 63 -4.01 -15.46 -11.99
CA TYR A 63 -3.22 -16.63 -12.36
C TYR A 63 -4.05 -17.91 -12.52
N THR A 64 -5.24 -18.01 -11.90
CA THR A 64 -6.12 -19.19 -12.04
C THR A 64 -7.06 -19.12 -13.23
N ILE A 65 -7.38 -17.93 -13.76
CA ILE A 65 -8.28 -17.76 -14.92
C ILE A 65 -7.46 -17.48 -16.21
N GLY A 66 -6.13 -17.68 -16.16
CA GLY A 66 -5.21 -17.56 -17.29
C GLY A 66 -4.98 -18.88 -18.01
#